data_AF-V8C7D9-F1
#
_entry.id   AF-V8C7D9-F1
#
_cell.length_a   1.000
_cell.length_b   1.000
_cell.length_c   1.000
_cell.angle_alpha   90.00
_cell.angle_beta   90.00
_cell.angle_gamma   90.00
#
_symmetry.space_group_name_H-M   'P 1'
#
loop_
_entity.id
_entity.type
_entity.pdbx_description
1 polymer ?
#
loop_
_entity_poly.entity_id
_entity_poly.type
_entity_poly.pdbx_seq_one_letter_code
_entity_poly.pdbx_strand_id
1 'polypeptide(L)'
;MLLDTGAQRSITGHIVSGGVAGLLLASYTNYQQYKEGTISQDKAIKNTLVAGAQGAIVTACAIGVSNALGSNNKGGFQAVLESSAYLLAGAAGVYVISNLNEDKK
;
A
#
# COMPACT_ATOMS: atom_id res chain seq x y z
N MET A 1 -2.58 10.78 22.92
CA MET A 1 -1.53 10.67 21.89
C MET A 1 -0.42 9.76 22.38
N LEU A 2 -0.04 8.77 21.57
CA LEU A 2 1.03 7.82 21.90
C LEU A 2 2.36 8.24 21.25
N LEU A 3 2.31 8.81 20.04
CA LEU A 3 3.43 9.35 19.30
C LEU A 3 2.99 10.65 18.61
N ASP A 4 3.84 11.67 18.55
CA ASP A 4 3.56 12.85 17.73
C ASP A 4 3.89 12.56 16.27
N THR A 5 2.85 12.38 15.45
CA THR A 5 2.95 12.16 14.00
C THR A 5 2.52 13.39 13.19
N GLY A 6 2.36 14.53 13.86
CA GLY A 6 1.73 15.74 13.34
C GLY A 6 0.21 15.61 13.18
N ALA A 7 -0.38 16.52 12.40
CA ALA A 7 -1.82 16.58 12.18
C ALA A 7 -2.38 15.35 11.45
N GLN A 8 -3.66 15.05 11.69
CA GLN A 8 -4.38 13.96 11.05
C GLN A 8 -4.49 14.18 9.53
N ARG A 9 -4.24 13.13 8.74
CA ARG A 9 -4.23 13.17 7.27
C ARG A 9 -5.41 12.38 6.69
N SER A 10 -5.90 12.78 5.51
CA SER A 10 -6.93 12.04 4.79
C SER A 10 -6.38 10.71 4.25
N ILE A 11 -6.96 9.59 4.67
CA ILE A 11 -6.64 8.25 4.17
C ILE A 11 -6.95 8.19 2.66
N THR A 12 -8.18 8.53 2.27
CA THR A 12 -8.63 8.48 0.87
C THR A 12 -7.78 9.34 -0.06
N GLY A 13 -7.34 10.52 0.39
CA GLY A 13 -6.47 11.38 -0.41
C GLY A 13 -5.08 10.76 -0.67
N HIS A 14 -4.54 10.02 0.31
CA HIS A 14 -3.22 9.40 0.20
C HIS A 14 -3.24 8.01 -0.46
N ILE A 15 -4.40 7.34 -0.50
CA ILE A 15 -4.59 6.11 -1.29
C ILE A 15 -4.21 6.37 -2.76
N VAL A 16 -4.70 7.48 -3.32
CA VAL A 16 -4.47 7.82 -4.73
C VAL A 16 -2.98 8.07 -5.00
N SER A 17 -2.31 8.85 -4.15
CA SER A 17 -0.89 9.16 -4.34
C SER A 17 0.00 7.93 -4.15
N GLY A 18 -0.30 7.07 -3.17
CA GLY A 18 0.37 5.78 -3.00
C GLY A 18 0.23 4.89 -4.23
N GLY A 19 -0.97 4.84 -4.81
CA GLY A 19 -1.23 4.06 -6.02
C GLY A 19 -0.49 4.60 -7.25
N VAL A 20 -0.50 5.91 -7.45
CA VAL A 20 0.25 6.55 -8.56
C VAL A 20 1.74 6.33 -8.41
N ALA A 21 2.30 6.46 -7.21
CA ALA A 21 3.72 6.19 -6.96
C ALA A 21 4.07 4.72 -7.27
N GLY A 22 3.23 3.77 -6.82
CA GLY A 22 3.38 2.35 -7.14
C GLY A 22 3.35 2.07 -8.64
N LEU A 23 2.41 2.68 -9.36
CA LEU A 23 2.32 2.57 -10.82
C LEU A 23 3.58 3.10 -11.50
N LEU A 24 4.07 4.28 -11.14
CA LEU A 24 5.23 4.89 -11.81
C LEU A 24 6.51 4.06 -11.61
N LEU A 25 6.79 3.66 -10.37
CA LEU A 25 7.99 2.89 -10.03
C LEU A 25 7.96 1.50 -10.68
N ALA A 26 6.79 0.84 -10.65
CA ALA A 26 6.62 -0.46 -11.26
C ALA A 26 6.61 -0.38 -12.79
N SER A 27 6.01 0.66 -13.38
CA SER A 27 6.04 0.86 -14.84
C SER A 27 7.47 0.92 -15.34
N TYR A 28 8.32 1.73 -14.68
CA TYR A 28 9.71 1.86 -15.08
C TYR A 28 10.46 0.53 -14.99
N THR A 29 10.37 -0.15 -13.85
CA THR A 29 11.12 -1.39 -13.61
C THR A 29 10.62 -2.58 -14.45
N ASN A 30 9.31 -2.73 -14.63
CA ASN A 30 8.75 -3.81 -15.45
C ASN A 30 8.91 -3.55 -16.96
N TYR A 31 8.90 -2.28 -17.40
CA TYR A 31 9.15 -1.94 -18.80
C TYR A 31 10.58 -2.28 -19.21
N GLN A 32 11.57 -2.03 -18.35
CA GLN A 32 12.96 -2.43 -18.62
C GLN A 32 13.08 -3.96 -18.72
N GLN A 33 12.51 -4.70 -17.77
CA GLN A 33 12.52 -6.17 -17.82
C GLN A 33 11.82 -6.74 -19.06
N TYR A 34 10.77 -6.07 -19.55
CA TYR A 34 10.14 -6.44 -20.83
C TYR A 34 11.08 -6.20 -22.01
N LYS A 35 11.73 -5.03 -22.08
CA LYS A 35 12.69 -4.70 -23.14
C LYS A 35 13.91 -5.63 -23.17
N GLU A 36 14.32 -6.12 -22.01
CA GLU A 36 15.41 -7.11 -21.86
C GLU A 36 14.98 -8.54 -22.20
N GLY A 37 13.67 -8.77 -22.45
CA GLY A 37 13.12 -10.10 -22.74
C GLY A 37 12.95 -10.99 -21.51
N THR A 38 13.12 -10.45 -20.30
CA THR A 38 13.02 -11.18 -19.02
C THR A 38 11.57 -11.51 -18.66
N ILE A 39 10.62 -10.63 -19.00
CA ILE A 39 9.18 -10.84 -18.78
C ILE A 39 8.38 -10.51 -20.04
N SER A 40 7.19 -11.11 -20.19
CA SER A 40 6.27 -10.76 -21.27
C SER A 40 5.63 -9.38 -21.04
N GLN A 41 5.13 -8.76 -22.12
CA GLN A 41 4.42 -7.49 -22.03
C GLN A 41 3.17 -7.59 -21.12
N ASP A 42 2.40 -8.68 -21.22
CA ASP A 42 1.23 -8.93 -20.36
C ASP A 42 1.62 -8.97 -18.88
N LYS A 43 2.71 -9.69 -18.56
CA LYS A 43 3.22 -9.79 -17.19
C LYS A 43 3.73 -8.44 -16.68
N ALA A 44 4.37 -7.65 -17.54
CA ALA A 44 4.83 -6.30 -17.18
C ALA A 44 3.67 -5.37 -16.81
N ILE A 45 2.57 -5.42 -17.59
CA ILE A 45 1.35 -4.63 -17.33
C ILE A 45 0.68 -5.10 -16.03
N LYS A 46 0.44 -6.42 -15.88
CA LYS A 46 -0.16 -6.99 -14.66
C LYS A 46 0.62 -6.63 -13.40
N ASN A 47 1.94 -6.83 -13.41
CA ASN A 47 2.81 -6.48 -12.28
C ASN A 47 2.74 -5.00 -11.94
N THR A 48 2.68 -4.13 -12.95
CA THR A 48 2.56 -2.68 -12.75
C THR A 48 1.24 -2.32 -12.05
N LEU A 49 0.12 -2.87 -12.52
CA LEU A 49 -1.19 -2.64 -11.91
C LEU A 49 -1.26 -3.15 -10.46
N VAL A 50 -0.69 -4.32 -10.22
CA VAL A 50 -0.59 -4.95 -8.89
C VAL A 50 0.23 -4.09 -7.95
N ALA A 51 1.38 -3.59 -8.38
CA ALA A 51 2.19 -2.68 -7.59
C ALA A 51 1.49 -1.34 -7.32
N GLY A 52 0.70 -0.82 -8.27
CA GLY A 52 -0.18 0.32 -8.04
C GLY A 52 -1.20 0.05 -6.94
N ALA A 53 -1.90 -1.08 -6.99
CA ALA A 53 -2.88 -1.44 -5.97
C ALA A 53 -2.22 -1.68 -4.59
N GLN A 54 -1.06 -2.32 -4.54
CA GLN A 54 -0.27 -2.47 -3.32
C GLN A 54 0.18 -1.12 -2.76
N GLY A 55 0.67 -0.22 -3.61
CA GLY A 55 1.05 1.14 -3.21
C GLY A 55 -0.13 1.89 -2.59
N ALA A 56 -1.31 1.79 -3.19
CA ALA A 56 -2.54 2.38 -2.67
C ALA A 56 -2.91 1.82 -1.27
N ILE A 57 -2.90 0.50 -1.11
CA ILE A 57 -3.21 -0.18 0.17
C ILE A 57 -2.21 0.18 1.26
N VAL A 58 -0.91 0.04 0.96
CA VAL A 58 0.17 0.29 1.93
C VAL A 58 0.11 1.73 2.40
N THR A 59 -0.09 2.70 1.50
CA THR A 59 -0.22 4.10 1.89
C THR A 59 -1.50 4.34 2.71
N ALA A 60 -2.63 3.74 2.36
CA ALA A 60 -3.87 3.83 3.16
C ALA A 60 -3.63 3.42 4.61
N CYS A 61 -3.04 2.23 4.79
CA CYS A 61 -2.79 1.62 6.08
C CYS A 61 -1.74 2.39 6.86
N ALA A 62 -0.66 2.84 6.21
CA ALA A 62 0.36 3.67 6.85
C ALA A 62 -0.24 4.97 7.40
N ILE A 63 -1.08 5.67 6.63
CA ILE A 63 -1.78 6.88 7.11
C ILE A 63 -2.77 6.55 8.24
N GLY A 64 -3.50 5.43 8.14
CA GLY A 64 -4.38 4.96 9.21
C GLY A 64 -3.63 4.71 10.52
N VAL A 65 -2.48 4.02 10.46
CA VAL A 65 -1.59 3.79 11.59
C VAL A 65 -1.10 5.11 12.18
N SER A 66 -0.56 6.02 11.34
CA SER A 66 -0.07 7.32 11.81
C SER A 66 -1.19 8.13 12.48
N ASN A 67 -2.39 8.18 11.89
CA ASN A 67 -3.53 8.87 12.47
C ASN A 67 -3.99 8.27 13.81
N ALA A 68 -3.94 6.95 13.95
CA ALA A 68 -4.32 6.26 15.18
C ALA A 68 -3.31 6.55 16.32
N LEU A 69 -2.01 6.46 16.04
CA LEU A 69 -0.94 6.71 17.03
C LEU A 69 -0.81 8.20 17.39
N GLY A 70 -1.02 9.08 16.41
CA GLY A 70 -1.02 10.54 16.53
C GLY A 70 -2.26 11.15 17.15
N SER A 71 -3.30 10.36 17.43
CA SER A 71 -4.56 10.91 17.91
C SER A 71 -4.45 11.41 19.36
N ASN A 72 -4.80 12.68 19.57
CA ASN A 72 -4.91 13.26 20.91
C ASN A 72 -6.14 12.77 21.69
N ASN A 73 -7.18 12.31 20.99
CA ASN A 73 -8.46 11.93 21.59
C ASN A 73 -8.61 10.43 21.89
N LYS A 74 -7.58 9.61 21.62
CA LYS A 74 -7.60 8.16 21.86
C LYS A 74 -6.66 7.78 23.00
N GLY A 75 -7.12 6.87 23.86
CA GLY A 75 -6.28 6.22 24.86
C GLY A 75 -5.22 5.33 24.21
N GLY A 76 -4.10 5.09 24.91
CA GLY A 76 -2.95 4.37 24.34
C GLY A 76 -3.29 2.96 23.84
N PHE A 77 -4.10 2.21 24.58
CA PHE A 77 -4.56 0.87 24.15
C PHE A 77 -5.42 0.92 22.87
N GLN A 78 -6.34 1.87 22.78
CA GLN A 78 -7.20 2.03 21.61
C GLN A 78 -6.40 2.44 20.37
N ALA A 79 -5.40 3.32 20.53
CA ALA A 79 -4.49 3.71 19.46
C ALA A 79 -3.72 2.49 18.93
N VAL A 80 -3.15 1.67 19.81
CA VAL A 80 -2.41 0.45 19.43
C VAL A 80 -3.32 -0.58 18.74
N LEU A 81 -4.53 -0.79 19.24
CA LEU A 81 -5.49 -1.72 18.65
C LEU A 81 -5.94 -1.29 17.25
N GLU A 82 -6.17 0.00 17.05
CA GLU A 82 -6.56 0.53 15.74
C GLU A 82 -5.39 0.49 14.76
N SER A 83 -4.18 0.83 15.20
CA SER A 83 -2.97 0.71 14.38
C SER A 83 -2.69 -0.73 13.97
N SER A 84 -2.88 -1.71 14.87
CA SER A 84 -2.69 -3.11 14.53
C SER A 84 -3.74 -3.58 13.52
N ALA A 85 -5.00 -3.12 13.64
CA ALA A 85 -6.03 -3.40 12.65
C ALA A 85 -5.65 -2.88 11.25
N TYR A 86 -5.13 -1.65 11.14
CA TYR A 86 -4.65 -1.11 9.86
C TYR A 86 -3.47 -1.90 9.29
N LEU A 87 -2.50 -2.30 10.12
CA LEU A 87 -1.37 -3.14 9.69
C LEU A 87 -1.83 -4.49 9.16
N LEU A 88 -2.74 -5.16 9.88
CA LEU A 88 -3.29 -6.45 9.48
C LEU A 88 -4.09 -6.34 8.19
N ALA A 89 -4.93 -5.31 8.07
CA ALA A 89 -5.68 -5.04 6.84
C ALA A 89 -4.74 -4.78 5.65
N GLY A 90 -3.64 -4.05 5.86
CA GLY A 90 -2.64 -3.79 4.83
C GLY A 90 -1.92 -5.06 4.39
N ALA A 91 -1.45 -5.87 5.35
CA ALA A 91 -0.80 -7.14 5.08
C ALA A 91 -1.73 -8.12 4.34
N ALA A 92 -2.97 -8.26 4.80
CA ALA A 92 -3.98 -9.11 4.17
C ALA A 92 -4.34 -8.61 2.76
N GLY A 93 -4.52 -7.30 2.58
CA GLY A 93 -4.84 -6.71 1.29
C GLY A 93 -3.73 -6.91 0.26
N VAL A 94 -2.47 -6.66 0.65
CA VAL A 94 -1.31 -6.93 -0.20
C VAL A 94 -1.20 -8.41 -0.54
N TYR A 95 -1.39 -9.31 0.44
CA TYR A 95 -1.36 -10.76 0.22
C TYR A 95 -2.41 -11.22 -0.79
N VAL A 96 -3.66 -10.79 -0.64
CA VAL A 96 -4.74 -11.13 -1.58
C VAL A 96 -4.42 -10.65 -2.98
N ILE A 97 -3.98 -9.40 -3.15
CA ILE A 97 -3.66 -8.84 -4.46
C ILE A 97 -2.47 -9.57 -5.11
N SER A 98 -1.45 -9.93 -4.33
CA SER A 98 -0.31 -10.71 -4.83
C SER A 98 -0.75 -12.08 -5.33
N ASN A 99 -1.58 -12.80 -4.57
CA ASN A 99 -2.06 -14.12 -4.96
C ASN A 99 -3.01 -14.10 -6.17
N LEU A 100 -3.70 -12.98 -6.42
CA LEU A 100 -4.50 -12.80 -7.63
C LEU A 100 -3.63 -12.57 -8.89
N ASN A 101 -2.39 -12.11 -8.71
CA ASN A 101 -1.44 -11.89 -9.79
C ASN A 101 -0.61 -13.13 -10.15
N GLU A 102 -0.43 -14.06 -9.19
CA GLU A 102 0.21 -15.34 -9.47
C GLU A 102 -0.72 -16.16 -10.38
N ASP A 103 -0.41 -16.21 -11.68
CA ASP A 103 -1.02 -17.15 -12.60
C ASP A 103 -0.91 -18.55 -11.99
N LYS A 104 -2.05 -19.16 -11.63
CA LYS A 104 -2.09 -20.55 -11.18
C LYS A 104 -1.52 -21.40 -12.31
N LYS A 105 -0.37 -22.00 -12.02
CA LYS A 105 0.41 -22.87 -12.91
C LYS A 105 -0.43 -23.96 -13.54
#